data_AF-A0A1G2UIZ3-F1
#
_entry.id   AF-A0A1G2UIZ3-F1
#
_cell.length_a   1.000
_cell.length_b   1.000
_cell.length_c   1.000
_cell.angle_alpha   90.00
_cell.angle_beta   90.00
_cell.angle_gamma   90.00
#
_symmetry.space_group_name_H-M   'P 1'
#
loop_
_entity.id
_entity.type
_entity.pdbx_description
1 polymer ?
#
loop_
_entity_poly.entity_id
_entity_poly.type
_entity_poly.pdbx_seq_one_letter_code
_entity_poly.pdbx_strand_id
1 'polypeptide(L)'
;MTREEIRNKIFEHLKQQVVWIQTNPNQTQQFQLSQIYGLFPMAQGEAQWQHHKIDATAREIIQELENGGFIYEGQAGGLGDMSSYPWYTITEYGKEAILQEDWLPYDPEGYLKALKVKVPTIDDVTFTYIGESVAAYNRRHLLSATLTIGVASENLMLLLIEAYAGWMADATRKASFQKRIEGRFISTQYKEFKKEFVSDWKSLPKEFQADWETYLDGVFNFVRLNRNDAGHPTGRQFDAKVVYANLQVFAEYTQFIFGLIEHFKS
;
A
#
# COMPACT_ATOMS: atom_id res chain seq x y z
N MET A 1 7.47 23.26 -12.80
CA MET A 1 6.64 22.06 -13.03
C MET A 1 6.42 21.34 -11.72
N THR A 2 5.25 20.74 -11.51
CA THR A 2 4.96 19.89 -10.35
C THR A 2 5.55 18.49 -10.56
N ARG A 3 5.71 17.71 -9.47
CA ARG A 3 6.11 16.29 -9.56
C ARG A 3 5.19 15.49 -10.48
N GLU A 4 3.89 15.78 -10.43
CA GLU A 4 2.86 15.09 -11.24
C GLU A 4 2.98 15.41 -12.73
N GLU A 5 3.25 16.67 -13.10
CA GLU A 5 3.51 17.04 -14.50
C GLU A 5 4.77 16.37 -15.06
N ILE A 6 5.84 16.30 -14.25
CA ILE A 6 7.09 15.62 -14.61
C ILE A 6 6.82 14.14 -14.83
N ARG A 7 6.10 13.52 -13.89
CA ARG A 7 5.73 12.11 -13.91
C ARG A 7 4.89 11.76 -15.14
N ASN A 8 3.87 12.55 -15.48
CA ASN A 8 3.02 12.31 -16.64
C ASN A 8 3.82 12.35 -17.95
N LYS A 9 4.78 13.28 -18.08
CA LYS A 9 5.67 13.33 -19.25
C LYS A 9 6.59 12.11 -19.36
N ILE A 10 7.17 11.66 -18.24
CA ILE A 10 7.96 10.43 -18.20
C ILE A 10 7.10 9.24 -18.62
N PHE A 11 5.87 9.16 -18.11
CA PHE A 11 4.95 8.07 -18.43
C PHE A 11 4.59 8.02 -19.91
N GLU A 12 4.23 9.17 -20.50
CA GLU A 12 3.94 9.26 -21.94
C GLU A 12 5.14 8.82 -22.79
N HIS A 13 6.36 9.20 -22.38
CA HIS A 13 7.57 8.73 -23.05
C HIS A 13 7.71 7.21 -22.96
N LEU A 14 7.55 6.61 -21.77
CA LEU A 14 7.65 5.16 -21.60
C LEU A 14 6.54 4.41 -22.37
N LYS A 15 5.32 4.96 -22.44
CA LYS A 15 4.22 4.41 -23.24
C LYS A 15 4.57 4.37 -24.72
N GLN A 16 5.15 5.44 -25.25
CA GLN A 16 5.67 5.47 -26.63
C GLN A 16 6.75 4.42 -26.85
N GLN A 17 7.67 4.24 -25.89
CA GLN A 17 8.68 3.19 -25.96
C GLN A 17 8.05 1.79 -26.03
N VAL A 18 7.09 1.49 -25.15
CA VAL A 18 6.41 0.18 -25.13
C VAL A 18 5.71 -0.12 -26.46
N VAL A 19 4.97 0.86 -27.01
CA VAL A 19 4.30 0.71 -28.32
C VAL A 19 5.32 0.50 -29.45
N TRP A 20 6.43 1.24 -29.43
CA TRP A 20 7.49 1.10 -30.42
C TRP A 20 8.10 -0.32 -30.40
N ILE A 21 8.25 -0.97 -29.25
CA ILE A 21 8.80 -2.34 -29.18
C ILE A 21 7.84 -3.40 -29.66
N GLN A 22 6.54 -3.24 -29.37
CA GLN A 22 5.52 -4.15 -29.91
C GLN A 22 5.57 -4.19 -31.45
N THR A 23 5.94 -3.06 -32.07
CA THR A 23 6.10 -2.97 -33.52
C THR A 23 7.52 -3.32 -34.00
N ASN A 24 8.50 -3.48 -33.11
CA ASN A 24 9.90 -3.77 -33.41
C ASN A 24 10.46 -4.90 -32.51
N PRO A 25 9.92 -6.14 -32.58
CA PRO A 25 10.23 -7.21 -31.62
C PRO A 25 11.69 -7.69 -31.66
N ASN A 26 12.43 -7.37 -32.72
CA ASN A 26 13.84 -7.77 -32.89
C ASN A 26 14.84 -6.74 -32.35
N GLN A 27 14.39 -5.61 -31.79
CA GLN A 27 15.28 -4.59 -31.23
C GLN A 27 15.30 -4.66 -29.70
N THR A 28 16.47 -4.38 -29.12
CA THR A 28 16.61 -4.30 -27.66
C THR A 28 15.91 -3.05 -27.14
N GLN A 29 14.95 -3.23 -26.23
CA GLN A 29 14.33 -2.11 -25.52
C GLN A 29 15.33 -1.48 -24.57
N GLN A 30 15.85 -0.31 -24.92
CA GLN A 30 16.65 0.46 -23.98
C GLN A 30 16.38 1.95 -24.16
N PHE A 31 16.31 2.66 -23.05
CA PHE A 31 16.28 4.12 -23.02
C PHE A 31 17.34 4.63 -22.04
N GLN A 32 17.81 5.85 -22.24
CA GLN A 32 18.81 6.47 -21.36
C GLN A 32 18.15 7.48 -20.42
N LEU A 33 18.74 7.68 -19.23
CA LEU A 33 18.32 8.78 -18.35
C LEU A 33 18.45 10.17 -19.01
N SER A 34 19.39 10.34 -19.94
CA SER A 34 19.54 11.56 -20.73
C SER A 34 18.31 11.87 -21.59
N GLN A 35 17.63 10.84 -22.11
CA GLN A 35 16.39 10.98 -22.89
C GLN A 35 15.25 11.45 -22.00
N ILE A 36 15.23 11.03 -20.72
CA ILE A 36 14.27 11.49 -19.72
C ILE A 36 14.48 12.97 -19.39
N TYR A 37 15.72 13.40 -19.16
CA TYR A 37 16.02 14.83 -18.97
C TYR A 37 15.68 15.66 -20.21
N GLY A 38 15.85 15.09 -21.41
CA GLY A 38 15.45 15.71 -22.68
C GLY A 38 13.95 16.02 -22.79
N LEU A 39 13.08 15.43 -21.95
CA LEU A 39 11.65 15.74 -21.89
C LEU A 39 11.35 17.12 -21.27
N PHE A 40 12.35 17.70 -20.59
CA PHE A 40 12.24 18.92 -19.79
C PHE A 40 13.27 19.96 -20.25
N PRO A 41 13.23 20.48 -21.48
CA PRO A 41 14.19 21.47 -21.91
C PRO A 41 14.12 22.73 -21.04
N MET A 42 15.29 23.27 -20.66
CA MET A 42 15.37 24.52 -19.90
C MET A 42 14.69 25.66 -20.66
N ALA A 43 13.74 26.34 -20.03
CA ALA A 43 13.05 27.45 -20.66
C ALA A 43 13.94 28.70 -20.74
N GLN A 44 13.72 29.53 -21.76
CA GLN A 44 14.48 30.77 -21.92
C GLN A 44 14.23 31.71 -20.72
N GLY A 45 15.30 32.02 -19.97
CA GLY A 45 15.21 32.84 -18.76
C GLY A 45 14.90 32.07 -17.46
N GLU A 46 14.79 30.74 -17.51
CA GLU A 46 14.67 29.89 -16.32
C GLU A 46 15.98 29.89 -15.52
N ALA A 47 15.87 30.00 -14.19
CA ALA A 47 17.05 29.93 -13.35
C ALA A 47 17.58 28.49 -13.29
N GLN A 48 18.90 28.30 -13.40
CA GLN A 48 19.53 26.97 -13.42
C GLN A 48 19.11 26.09 -12.24
N TRP A 49 18.97 26.65 -11.04
CA TRP A 49 18.54 25.89 -9.85
C TRP A 49 17.10 25.37 -9.94
N GLN A 50 16.22 26.05 -10.67
CA GLN A 50 14.84 25.59 -10.90
C GLN A 50 14.84 24.38 -11.83
N HIS A 51 15.64 24.45 -12.90
CA HIS A 51 15.83 23.36 -13.83
C HIS A 51 16.47 22.13 -13.15
N HIS A 52 17.49 22.33 -12.30
CA HIS A 52 18.08 21.25 -11.50
C HIS A 52 17.08 20.54 -10.57
N LYS A 53 16.07 21.26 -10.05
CA LYS A 53 15.00 20.63 -9.26
C LYS A 53 14.12 19.72 -10.11
N ILE A 54 13.89 20.07 -11.37
CA ILE A 54 13.15 19.22 -12.32
C ILE A 54 13.94 17.95 -12.60
N ASP A 55 15.24 18.05 -12.89
CA ASP A 55 16.11 16.90 -13.13
C ASP A 55 16.21 15.98 -11.91
N ALA A 56 16.33 16.55 -10.70
CA ALA A 56 16.33 15.79 -9.45
C ALA A 56 15.01 15.02 -9.28
N THR A 57 13.87 15.69 -9.50
CA THR A 57 12.54 15.06 -9.41
C THR A 57 12.36 13.96 -10.45
N ALA A 58 12.83 14.17 -11.69
CA ALA A 58 12.78 13.16 -12.74
C ALA A 58 13.63 11.93 -12.38
N ARG A 59 14.82 12.13 -11.79
CA ARG A 59 15.67 11.04 -11.30
C ARG A 59 15.01 10.24 -10.19
N GLU A 60 14.37 10.91 -9.23
CA GLU A 60 13.61 10.24 -8.17
C GLU A 60 12.51 9.35 -8.74
N ILE A 61 11.76 9.84 -9.73
CA ILE A 61 10.70 9.07 -10.40
C ILE A 61 11.28 7.84 -11.12
N ILE A 62 12.43 7.98 -11.80
CA ILE A 62 13.11 6.83 -12.42
C ILE A 62 13.55 5.81 -11.35
N GLN A 63 14.07 6.27 -10.22
CA GLN A 63 14.44 5.38 -9.11
C GLN A 63 13.23 4.64 -8.51
N GLU A 64 12.08 5.32 -8.39
CA GLU A 64 10.83 4.70 -7.96
C GLU A 64 10.38 3.59 -8.94
N LEU A 65 10.48 3.85 -10.25
CA LEU A 65 10.14 2.86 -11.28
C LEU A 65 11.07 1.65 -11.23
N GLU A 66 12.36 1.87 -10.98
CA GLU A 66 13.33 0.79 -10.80
C GLU A 66 13.04 -0.03 -9.54
N ASN A 67 12.83 0.64 -8.40
CA ASN A 67 12.48 -0.01 -7.13
C ASN A 67 11.15 -0.78 -7.21
N GLY A 68 10.20 -0.28 -8.01
CA GLY A 68 8.93 -0.93 -8.29
C GLY A 68 9.01 -2.04 -9.35
N GLY A 69 10.21 -2.32 -9.89
CA GLY A 69 10.44 -3.36 -10.89
C GLY A 69 9.84 -3.07 -12.27
N PHE A 70 9.41 -1.84 -12.55
CA PHE A 70 8.90 -1.45 -13.86
C PHE A 70 10.04 -1.37 -14.89
N ILE A 71 11.22 -0.97 -14.43
CA ILE A 71 12.45 -0.88 -15.22
C ILE A 71 13.60 -1.53 -14.47
N TYR A 72 14.67 -1.88 -15.17
CA TYR A 72 15.93 -2.33 -14.57
C TYR A 72 17.11 -1.75 -15.35
N GLU A 73 18.29 -1.71 -14.72
CA GLU A 73 19.52 -1.25 -15.35
C GLU A 73 19.81 -2.05 -16.63
N GLY A 74 19.83 -1.34 -17.76
CA GLY A 74 20.18 -1.85 -19.07
C GLY A 74 21.69 -1.81 -19.30
N GLN A 75 22.15 -2.50 -20.34
CA GLN A 75 23.56 -2.49 -20.73
C GLN A 75 23.76 -1.54 -21.91
N ALA A 76 24.74 -0.63 -21.81
CA ALA A 76 25.14 0.20 -22.95
C ALA A 76 25.44 -0.68 -24.17
N GLY A 77 24.81 -0.38 -25.30
CA GLY A 77 25.02 -1.08 -26.56
C GLY A 77 26.43 -0.82 -27.12
N GLY A 78 27.46 -1.44 -26.54
CA GLY A 78 28.83 -1.40 -27.03
C GLY A 78 29.90 -1.48 -25.93
N LEU A 79 30.98 -2.22 -26.21
CA LEU A 79 32.16 -2.44 -25.35
C LEU A 79 33.00 -1.18 -25.03
N GLY A 80 32.48 0.03 -25.23
CA GLY A 80 33.31 1.25 -25.29
C GLY A 80 32.79 2.51 -24.60
N ASP A 81 31.57 2.54 -24.08
CA ASP A 81 31.03 3.75 -23.45
C ASP A 81 30.45 3.49 -22.06
N MET A 82 31.36 3.23 -21.11
CA MET A 82 31.06 3.26 -19.67
C MET A 82 30.88 4.70 -19.13
N SER A 83 30.84 5.72 -20.00
CA SER A 83 30.70 7.13 -19.61
C SER A 83 29.32 7.73 -19.89
N SER A 84 28.44 6.98 -20.57
CA SER A 84 27.05 7.38 -20.81
C SER A 84 26.17 7.19 -19.56
N TYR A 85 25.16 8.05 -19.41
CA TYR A 85 24.12 7.95 -18.37
C TYR A 85 23.51 6.54 -18.29
N PRO A 86 23.00 6.10 -17.11
CA PRO A 86 22.48 4.75 -16.97
C PRO A 86 21.41 4.46 -18.02
N TRP A 87 21.56 3.29 -18.63
CA TRP A 87 20.58 2.72 -19.53
C TRP A 87 19.54 1.98 -18.71
N TYR A 88 18.32 1.95 -19.20
CA TYR A 88 17.21 1.24 -18.57
C TYR A 88 16.45 0.43 -19.60
N THR A 89 16.00 -0.74 -19.17
CA THR A 89 15.08 -1.61 -19.91
C THR A 89 13.76 -1.68 -19.16
N ILE A 90 12.63 -1.60 -19.86
CA ILE A 90 11.32 -1.80 -19.25
C ILE A 90 11.09 -3.32 -19.11
N THR A 91 10.69 -3.77 -17.92
CA THR A 91 10.38 -5.19 -17.69
C THR A 91 9.11 -5.60 -18.42
N GLU A 92 8.87 -6.91 -18.61
CA GLU A 92 7.58 -7.38 -19.13
C GLU A 92 6.41 -6.88 -18.27
N TYR A 93 6.59 -6.92 -16.95
CA TYR A 93 5.65 -6.33 -16.00
C TYR A 93 5.44 -4.81 -16.24
N GLY A 94 6.52 -4.04 -16.45
CA GLY A 94 6.42 -2.62 -16.75
C GLY A 94 5.66 -2.35 -18.05
N LYS A 95 5.86 -3.17 -19.10
CA LYS A 95 5.11 -3.07 -20.37
C LYS A 95 3.62 -3.27 -20.15
N GLU A 96 3.24 -4.33 -19.42
CA GLU A 96 1.83 -4.61 -19.10
C GLU A 96 1.20 -3.46 -18.29
N ALA A 97 1.87 -3.00 -17.24
CA ALA A 97 1.36 -1.94 -16.36
C ALA A 97 1.21 -0.58 -17.07
N ILE A 98 2.17 -0.22 -17.93
CA ILE A 98 2.14 1.03 -18.71
C ILE A 98 1.01 1.00 -19.75
N LEU A 99 0.77 -0.15 -20.41
CA LEU A 99 -0.29 -0.28 -21.41
C LEU A 99 -1.70 -0.29 -20.81
N GLN A 100 -1.85 -0.87 -19.62
CA GLN A 100 -3.12 -0.91 -18.90
C GLN A 100 -3.43 0.40 -18.16
N GLU A 101 -2.51 1.38 -18.20
CA GLU A 101 -2.55 2.60 -17.40
C GLU A 101 -2.71 2.32 -15.89
N ASP A 102 -2.31 1.12 -15.46
CA ASP A 102 -2.42 0.64 -14.06
C ASP A 102 -1.12 0.89 -13.29
N TRP A 103 -0.60 2.11 -13.45
CA TRP A 103 0.64 2.55 -12.84
C TRP A 103 0.31 3.47 -11.68
N LEU A 104 0.51 2.98 -10.47
CA LEU A 104 0.65 3.85 -9.31
C LEU A 104 1.95 3.44 -8.62
N PRO A 105 3.08 4.10 -8.94
CA PRO A 105 4.26 4.06 -8.10
C PRO A 105 3.82 4.69 -6.78
N TYR A 106 3.41 3.86 -5.83
CA TYR A 106 3.02 4.36 -4.54
C TYR A 106 4.27 4.66 -3.76
N ASP A 107 4.39 5.92 -3.36
CA ASP A 107 5.30 6.38 -2.32
C ASP A 107 5.01 5.56 -1.04
N PRO A 108 5.83 4.53 -0.73
CA PRO A 108 5.60 3.69 0.44
C PRO A 108 5.70 4.52 1.73
N GLU A 109 6.64 5.46 1.73
CA GLU A 109 6.91 6.36 2.85
C GLU A 109 5.76 7.35 3.02
N GLY A 110 5.21 7.85 1.91
CA GLY A 110 4.03 8.72 1.88
C GLY A 110 2.79 8.06 2.47
N TYR A 111 2.50 6.80 2.12
CA TYR A 111 1.39 6.05 2.72
C TYR A 111 1.57 5.91 4.24
N LEU A 112 2.74 5.45 4.68
CA LEU A 112 2.99 5.21 6.11
C LEU A 112 2.98 6.51 6.92
N LYS A 113 3.54 7.58 6.36
CA LYS A 113 3.49 8.92 6.97
C LYS A 113 2.05 9.42 7.08
N ALA A 114 1.26 9.29 6.02
CA ALA A 114 -0.15 9.68 6.04
C ALA A 114 -0.95 8.88 7.08
N LEU A 115 -0.70 7.57 7.19
CA LEU A 115 -1.32 6.72 8.20
C LEU A 115 -0.91 7.13 9.62
N LYS A 116 0.37 7.41 9.88
CA LYS A 116 0.85 7.84 11.21
C LYS A 116 0.31 9.22 11.60
N VAL A 117 0.13 10.12 10.63
CA VAL A 117 -0.54 11.42 10.87
C VAL A 117 -2.02 11.22 11.19
N LYS A 118 -2.70 10.31 10.47
CA LYS A 118 -4.12 10.00 10.67
C LYS A 118 -4.39 9.29 11.99
N VAL A 119 -3.49 8.39 12.39
CA VAL A 119 -3.58 7.60 13.63
C VAL A 119 -2.24 7.68 14.38
N PRO A 120 -1.98 8.75 15.14
CA PRO A 120 -0.72 8.94 15.86
C PRO A 120 -0.45 7.83 16.90
N THR A 121 -1.51 7.27 17.46
CA THR A 121 -1.51 6.24 18.50
C THR A 121 -1.39 4.81 17.95
N ILE A 122 -1.25 4.63 16.63
CA ILE A 122 -1.06 3.31 16.02
C ILE A 122 0.16 2.60 16.64
N ASP A 123 -0.03 1.33 16.99
CA ASP A 123 1.00 0.51 17.61
C ASP A 123 2.07 0.07 16.61
N ASP A 124 3.26 -0.26 17.13
CA ASP A 124 4.41 -0.59 16.30
C ASP A 124 4.22 -1.90 15.54
N VAL A 125 3.44 -2.84 16.07
CA VAL A 125 3.16 -4.13 15.42
C VAL A 125 2.30 -3.92 14.18
N THR A 126 1.16 -3.22 14.29
CA THR A 126 0.33 -2.92 13.11
C THR A 126 1.12 -2.09 12.11
N PHE A 127 1.86 -1.09 12.58
CA PHE A 127 2.64 -0.19 11.72
C PHE A 127 3.74 -0.93 10.95
N THR A 128 4.40 -1.91 11.58
CA THR A 128 5.40 -2.77 10.92
C THR A 128 4.77 -3.60 9.82
N TYR A 129 3.67 -4.32 10.11
CA TYR A 129 3.05 -5.22 9.13
C TYR A 129 2.39 -4.48 7.96
N ILE A 130 1.81 -3.30 8.17
CA ILE A 130 1.32 -2.49 7.06
C ILE A 130 2.47 -1.93 6.22
N GLY A 131 3.62 -1.60 6.82
CA GLY A 131 4.84 -1.24 6.10
C GLY A 131 5.34 -2.35 5.19
N GLU A 132 5.43 -3.58 5.72
CA GLU A 132 5.78 -4.76 4.93
C GLU A 132 4.79 -4.97 3.77
N SER A 133 3.49 -4.74 4.01
CA SER A 133 2.49 -4.88 2.95
C SER A 133 2.68 -3.89 1.82
N VAL A 134 2.88 -2.61 2.14
CA VAL A 134 3.08 -1.56 1.14
C VAL A 134 4.38 -1.82 0.37
N ALA A 135 5.43 -2.24 1.06
CA ALA A 135 6.70 -2.61 0.42
C ALA A 135 6.57 -3.82 -0.51
N ALA A 136 5.80 -4.84 -0.10
CA ALA A 136 5.53 -6.02 -0.91
C ALA A 136 4.63 -5.69 -2.12
N TYR A 137 3.61 -4.85 -1.94
CA TYR A 137 2.72 -4.39 -3.01
C TYR A 137 3.51 -3.66 -4.09
N ASN A 138 4.38 -2.73 -3.69
CA ASN A 138 5.21 -1.97 -4.61
C ASN A 138 6.20 -2.85 -5.39
N ARG A 139 6.64 -3.98 -4.83
CA ARG A 139 7.46 -5.00 -5.51
C ARG A 139 6.64 -6.06 -6.26
N ARG A 140 5.31 -5.89 -6.35
CA ARG A 140 4.36 -6.85 -6.94
C ARG A 140 4.38 -8.24 -6.30
N HIS A 141 4.79 -8.33 -5.04
CA HIS A 141 4.62 -9.53 -4.22
C HIS A 141 3.21 -9.54 -3.61
N LEU A 142 2.19 -9.67 -4.47
CA LEU A 142 0.78 -9.46 -4.10
C LEU A 142 0.26 -10.45 -3.06
N LEU A 143 0.76 -11.69 -3.06
CA LEU A 143 0.50 -12.67 -2.00
C LEU A 143 1.03 -12.19 -0.65
N SER A 144 2.31 -11.78 -0.61
CA SER A 144 2.95 -11.29 0.60
C SER A 144 2.30 -10.00 1.12
N ALA A 145 1.93 -9.10 0.21
CA ALA A 145 1.18 -7.89 0.54
C ALA A 145 -0.17 -8.22 1.18
N THR A 146 -0.93 -9.14 0.59
CA THR A 146 -2.23 -9.57 1.11
C THR A 146 -2.12 -10.24 2.48
N LEU A 147 -1.12 -11.11 2.67
CA LEU A 147 -0.86 -11.76 3.95
C LEU A 147 -0.57 -10.74 5.06
N THR A 148 0.30 -9.79 4.79
CA THR A 148 0.76 -8.80 5.78
C THR A 148 -0.32 -7.76 6.13
N ILE A 149 -1.19 -7.33 5.20
CA ILE A 149 -2.41 -6.55 5.54
C ILE A 149 -3.30 -7.35 6.48
N GLY A 150 -3.45 -8.64 6.19
CA GLY A 150 -4.23 -9.55 7.03
C GLY A 150 -3.69 -9.66 8.45
N VAL A 151 -2.37 -9.79 8.62
CA VAL A 151 -1.73 -9.80 9.94
C VAL A 151 -1.91 -8.46 10.66
N ALA A 152 -1.74 -7.33 9.97
CA ALA A 152 -1.99 -6.01 10.54
C ALA A 152 -3.45 -5.86 11.02
N SER A 153 -4.41 -6.32 10.21
CA SER A 153 -5.84 -6.30 10.55
C SER A 153 -6.20 -7.25 11.71
N GLU A 154 -5.57 -8.42 11.78
CA GLU A 154 -5.72 -9.33 12.91
C GLU A 154 -5.23 -8.68 14.22
N ASN A 155 -4.09 -7.99 14.19
CA ASN A 155 -3.57 -7.26 15.36
C ASN A 155 -4.52 -6.12 15.80
N LEU A 156 -5.05 -5.33 14.86
CA LEU A 156 -6.05 -4.30 15.15
C LEU A 156 -7.27 -4.86 15.90
N MET A 157 -7.79 -6.00 15.46
CA MET A 157 -8.91 -6.64 16.12
C MET A 157 -8.56 -7.17 17.51
N LEU A 158 -7.35 -7.73 17.70
CA LEU A 158 -6.90 -8.17 19.03
C LEU A 158 -6.84 -6.99 20.01
N LEU A 159 -6.26 -5.87 19.60
CA LEU A 159 -6.19 -4.65 20.42
C LEU A 159 -7.59 -4.10 20.75
N LEU A 160 -8.51 -4.12 19.79
CA LEU A 160 -9.90 -3.71 20.02
C LEU A 160 -10.61 -4.59 21.05
N ILE A 161 -10.48 -5.91 20.91
CA ILE A 161 -11.10 -6.89 21.80
C ILE A 161 -10.54 -6.75 23.22
N GLU A 162 -9.23 -6.53 23.35
CA GLU A 162 -8.58 -6.27 24.63
C GLU A 162 -9.07 -4.97 25.27
N ALA A 163 -9.12 -3.87 24.51
CA ALA A 163 -9.62 -2.59 24.99
C ALA A 163 -11.08 -2.69 25.45
N TYR A 164 -11.93 -3.35 24.67
CA TYR A 164 -13.32 -3.61 25.02
C TYR A 164 -13.46 -4.44 26.30
N ALA A 165 -12.68 -5.52 26.46
CA ALA A 165 -12.66 -6.29 27.72
C ALA A 165 -12.26 -5.42 28.92
N GLY A 166 -11.32 -4.47 28.71
CA GLY A 166 -10.91 -3.48 29.68
C GLY A 166 -12.05 -2.60 30.16
N TRP A 167 -12.81 -2.07 29.20
CA TRP A 167 -13.93 -1.12 29.37
C TRP A 167 -15.17 -1.69 30.07
N MET A 168 -15.40 -3.02 29.98
CA MET A 168 -16.56 -3.66 30.61
C MET A 168 -16.61 -3.40 32.13
N ALA A 169 -17.64 -2.70 32.60
CA ALA A 169 -17.79 -2.33 34.01
C ALA A 169 -18.20 -3.50 34.92
N ASP A 170 -19.05 -4.41 34.43
CA ASP A 170 -19.51 -5.57 35.20
C ASP A 170 -18.40 -6.63 35.28
N ALA A 171 -17.86 -6.84 36.49
CA ALA A 171 -16.77 -7.78 36.75
C ALA A 171 -17.12 -9.24 36.41
N THR A 172 -18.38 -9.66 36.61
CA THR A 172 -18.82 -11.02 36.31
C THR A 172 -18.94 -11.22 34.80
N ARG A 173 -19.54 -10.25 34.10
CA ARG A 173 -19.65 -10.25 32.64
C ARG A 173 -18.27 -10.23 31.99
N LYS A 174 -17.37 -9.38 32.48
CA LYS A 174 -15.98 -9.26 32.05
C LYS A 174 -15.19 -10.57 32.23
N ALA A 175 -15.23 -11.16 33.42
CA ALA A 175 -14.53 -12.43 33.68
C ALA A 175 -15.06 -13.57 32.79
N SER A 176 -16.38 -13.62 32.57
CA SER A 176 -17.01 -14.57 31.66
C SER A 176 -16.57 -14.35 30.21
N PHE A 177 -16.53 -13.10 29.76
CA PHE A 177 -16.07 -12.74 28.41
C PHE A 177 -14.59 -13.12 28.19
N GLN A 178 -13.70 -12.72 29.11
CA GLN A 178 -12.27 -13.03 29.06
C GLN A 178 -12.02 -14.54 28.93
N LYS A 179 -12.74 -15.36 29.73
CA LYS A 179 -12.64 -16.83 29.65
C LYS A 179 -13.06 -17.40 28.29
N ARG A 180 -13.98 -16.76 27.57
CA ARG A 180 -14.43 -17.22 26.24
C ARG A 180 -13.44 -16.89 25.13
N ILE A 181 -12.63 -15.84 25.29
CA ILE A 181 -11.64 -15.41 24.29
C ILE A 181 -10.22 -15.93 24.58
N GLU A 182 -9.90 -16.24 25.83
CA GLU A 182 -8.57 -16.68 26.26
C GLU A 182 -8.07 -17.92 25.49
N GLY A 183 -6.87 -17.80 24.90
CA GLY A 183 -6.22 -18.88 24.15
C GLY A 183 -6.94 -19.28 22.85
N ARG A 184 -7.91 -18.50 22.38
CA ARG A 184 -8.67 -18.81 21.15
C ARG A 184 -8.11 -18.11 19.93
N PHE A 185 -8.35 -18.68 18.76
CA PHE A 185 -8.06 -18.01 17.48
C PHE A 185 -8.89 -16.73 17.32
N ILE A 186 -8.34 -15.76 16.59
CA ILE A 186 -8.98 -14.45 16.35
C ILE A 186 -10.41 -14.56 15.82
N SER A 187 -10.71 -15.54 14.97
CA SER A 187 -12.06 -15.78 14.46
C SER A 187 -13.08 -16.09 15.57
N THR A 188 -12.64 -16.81 16.60
CA THR A 188 -13.46 -17.13 17.78
C THR A 188 -13.55 -15.92 18.71
N GLN A 189 -12.43 -15.25 18.96
CA GLN A 189 -12.41 -14.05 19.80
C GLN A 189 -13.34 -12.96 19.23
N TYR A 190 -13.25 -12.69 17.94
CA TYR A 190 -14.09 -11.72 17.24
C TYR A 190 -15.57 -12.10 17.31
N LYS A 191 -15.92 -13.38 17.14
CA LYS A 191 -17.31 -13.85 17.25
C LYS A 191 -17.87 -13.59 18.64
N GLU A 192 -17.10 -13.86 19.69
CA GLU A 192 -17.52 -13.61 21.07
C GLU A 192 -17.60 -12.11 21.37
N PHE A 193 -16.63 -11.32 20.91
CA PHE A 193 -16.66 -9.86 21.00
C PHE A 193 -17.92 -9.29 20.37
N LYS A 194 -18.23 -9.68 19.13
CA LYS A 194 -19.39 -9.16 18.40
C LYS A 194 -20.71 -9.43 19.13
N LYS A 195 -20.86 -10.60 19.77
CA LYS A 195 -22.08 -10.92 20.56
C LYS A 195 -22.28 -9.91 21.69
N GLU A 196 -21.21 -9.53 22.37
CA GLU A 196 -21.25 -8.57 23.48
C GLU A 196 -21.39 -7.14 22.94
N PHE A 197 -20.61 -6.77 21.93
CA PHE A 197 -20.61 -5.44 21.30
C PHE A 197 -21.98 -5.03 20.75
N VAL A 198 -22.73 -5.96 20.14
CA VAL A 198 -24.08 -5.68 19.61
C VAL A 198 -25.09 -5.27 20.70
N SER A 199 -24.83 -5.62 21.96
CA SER A 199 -25.65 -5.13 23.08
C SER A 199 -25.22 -3.75 23.56
N ASP A 200 -23.95 -3.39 23.40
CA ASP A 200 -23.38 -2.17 23.97
C ASP A 200 -23.24 -1.01 22.97
N TRP A 201 -23.23 -1.26 21.65
CA TRP A 201 -22.89 -0.22 20.66
C TRP A 201 -23.75 1.04 20.73
N LYS A 202 -25.02 0.92 21.14
CA LYS A 202 -25.93 2.07 21.29
C LYS A 202 -25.54 3.01 22.44
N SER A 203 -24.70 2.56 23.36
CA SER A 203 -24.16 3.38 24.45
C SER A 203 -22.92 4.18 24.03
N LEU A 204 -22.33 3.87 22.87
CA LEU A 204 -21.15 4.55 22.35
C LEU A 204 -21.50 5.94 21.78
N PRO A 205 -20.52 6.83 21.63
CA PRO A 205 -20.68 8.09 20.88
C PRO A 205 -21.28 7.89 19.49
N LYS A 206 -22.01 8.90 19.00
CA LYS A 206 -22.75 8.81 17.72
C LYS A 206 -21.85 8.50 16.53
N GLU A 207 -20.61 8.97 16.53
CA GLU A 207 -19.63 8.66 15.49
C GLU A 207 -19.29 7.17 15.38
N PHE A 208 -19.44 6.39 16.45
CA PHE A 208 -19.19 4.95 16.47
C PHE A 208 -20.47 4.11 16.34
N GLN A 209 -21.63 4.76 16.41
CA GLN A 209 -22.92 4.13 16.18
C GLN A 209 -23.22 3.93 14.69
N ALA A 210 -22.70 4.83 13.84
CA ALA A 210 -22.81 4.72 12.39
C ALA A 210 -21.69 3.83 11.83
N ASP A 211 -22.01 3.07 10.78
CA ASP A 211 -21.07 2.35 9.92
C ASP A 211 -20.15 1.33 10.62
N TRP A 212 -20.38 1.00 11.90
CA TRP A 212 -19.57 0.01 12.61
C TRP A 212 -19.66 -1.36 11.95
N GLU A 213 -20.81 -1.75 11.37
CA GLU A 213 -20.92 -2.99 10.60
C GLU A 213 -20.04 -2.94 9.35
N THR A 214 -19.93 -1.79 8.68
CA THR A 214 -19.08 -1.63 7.50
C THR A 214 -17.61 -1.92 7.84
N TYR A 215 -17.10 -1.36 8.93
CA TYR A 215 -15.72 -1.55 9.34
C TYR A 215 -15.47 -2.91 10.01
N LEU A 216 -16.26 -3.23 11.04
CA LEU A 216 -16.06 -4.44 11.85
C LEU A 216 -16.49 -5.71 11.13
N ASP A 217 -17.53 -5.69 10.30
CA ASP A 217 -17.93 -6.86 9.53
C ASP A 217 -17.45 -6.79 8.09
N GLY A 218 -17.67 -5.69 7.39
CA GLY A 218 -17.35 -5.57 5.97
C GLY A 218 -15.85 -5.67 5.72
N VAL A 219 -15.11 -4.64 6.17
CA VAL A 219 -13.67 -4.52 5.92
C VAL A 219 -12.90 -5.66 6.56
N PHE A 220 -13.15 -5.95 7.85
CA PHE A 220 -12.45 -7.03 8.54
C PHE A 220 -12.67 -8.39 7.86
N ASN A 221 -13.91 -8.76 7.48
CA ASN A 221 -14.12 -10.03 6.79
C ASN A 221 -13.50 -10.03 5.40
N PHE A 222 -13.55 -8.91 4.67
CA PHE A 222 -12.93 -8.81 3.36
C PHE A 222 -11.41 -9.06 3.44
N VAL A 223 -10.73 -8.40 4.37
CA VAL A 223 -9.29 -8.61 4.61
C VAL A 223 -9.00 -10.04 5.05
N ARG A 224 -9.80 -10.60 5.97
CA ARG A 224 -9.64 -11.97 6.47
C ARG A 224 -9.82 -13.03 5.37
N LEU A 225 -10.79 -12.86 4.49
CA LEU A 225 -11.02 -13.78 3.36
C LEU A 225 -9.84 -13.74 2.38
N ASN A 226 -9.38 -12.55 2.00
CA ASN A 226 -8.22 -12.39 1.12
C ASN A 226 -6.94 -13.00 1.76
N ARG A 227 -6.72 -12.78 3.07
CA ARG A 227 -5.58 -13.36 3.80
C ARG A 227 -5.64 -14.89 3.86
N ASN A 228 -6.82 -15.46 4.10
CA ASN A 228 -6.99 -16.91 4.12
C ASN A 228 -6.70 -17.51 2.74
N ASP A 229 -7.24 -16.91 1.68
CA ASP A 229 -6.96 -17.32 0.31
C ASP A 229 -5.47 -17.22 -0.03
N ALA A 230 -4.79 -16.16 0.41
CA ALA A 230 -3.35 -15.97 0.20
C ALA A 230 -2.48 -16.95 1.02
N GLY A 231 -2.95 -17.38 2.19
CA GLY A 231 -2.23 -18.31 3.07
C GLY A 231 -2.37 -19.78 2.69
N HIS A 232 -3.37 -20.13 1.86
CA HIS A 232 -3.51 -21.50 1.36
C HIS A 232 -2.56 -21.76 0.18
N PRO A 233 -1.88 -22.92 0.13
CA PRO A 233 -0.89 -23.25 -0.91
C PRO A 233 -1.59 -23.64 -2.23
N THR A 234 -2.36 -22.72 -2.79
CA THR A 234 -3.17 -22.92 -3.99
C THR A 234 -2.51 -22.40 -5.26
N GLY A 235 -1.49 -21.54 -5.12
CA GLY A 235 -0.89 -20.81 -6.25
C GLY A 235 -1.79 -19.71 -6.81
N ARG A 236 -2.84 -19.30 -6.08
CA ARG A 236 -3.74 -18.22 -6.49
C ARG A 236 -2.96 -16.93 -6.72
N GLN A 237 -3.27 -16.27 -7.83
CA GLN A 237 -2.78 -14.92 -8.12
C GLN A 237 -3.82 -13.89 -7.63
N PHE A 238 -3.33 -12.79 -7.06
CA PHE A 238 -4.16 -11.67 -6.64
C PHE A 238 -4.11 -10.56 -7.70
N ASP A 239 -5.24 -9.88 -7.90
CA ASP A 239 -5.28 -8.68 -8.74
C ASP A 239 -4.69 -7.50 -7.96
N ALA A 240 -3.76 -6.78 -8.58
CA ALA A 240 -3.12 -5.61 -8.00
C ALA A 240 -4.12 -4.54 -7.57
N LYS A 241 -5.23 -4.35 -8.30
CA LYS A 241 -6.29 -3.39 -7.96
C LYS A 241 -7.03 -3.79 -6.70
N VAL A 242 -7.21 -5.09 -6.48
CA VAL A 242 -7.86 -5.63 -5.26
C VAL A 242 -6.96 -5.44 -4.04
N VAL A 243 -5.67 -5.73 -4.17
CA VAL A 243 -4.71 -5.52 -3.06
C VAL A 243 -4.57 -4.02 -2.77
N TYR A 244 -4.56 -3.19 -3.80
CA TYR A 244 -4.53 -1.75 -3.65
C TYR A 244 -5.78 -1.19 -2.94
N ALA A 245 -6.97 -1.65 -3.33
CA ALA A 245 -8.21 -1.28 -2.65
C ALA A 245 -8.17 -1.68 -1.16
N ASN A 246 -7.63 -2.87 -0.84
CA ASN A 246 -7.41 -3.28 0.55
C ASN A 246 -6.50 -2.30 1.30
N LEU A 247 -5.38 -1.87 0.71
CA LEU A 247 -4.47 -0.88 1.31
C LEU A 247 -5.16 0.47 1.55
N GLN A 248 -5.98 0.95 0.62
CA GLN A 248 -6.69 2.22 0.77
C GLN A 248 -7.73 2.16 1.89
N VAL A 249 -8.55 1.11 1.89
CA VAL A 249 -9.59 0.94 2.91
C VAL A 249 -8.99 0.69 4.30
N PHE A 250 -7.80 0.06 4.37
CA PHE A 250 -7.12 -0.22 5.63
C PHE A 250 -6.84 1.05 6.45
N ALA A 251 -6.55 2.18 5.82
CA ALA A 251 -6.24 3.43 6.53
C ALA A 251 -7.48 3.99 7.27
N GLU A 252 -8.64 4.04 6.60
CA GLU A 252 -9.90 4.49 7.22
C GLU A 252 -10.36 3.49 8.30
N TYR A 253 -10.23 2.20 8.00
CA TYR A 253 -10.51 1.14 8.95
C TYR A 253 -9.66 1.28 10.22
N THR A 254 -8.34 1.47 10.09
CA THR A 254 -7.44 1.65 11.23
C THR A 254 -7.86 2.84 12.09
N GLN A 255 -8.23 3.96 11.46
CA GLN A 255 -8.70 5.15 12.17
C GLN A 255 -9.96 4.86 12.98
N PHE A 256 -10.94 4.17 12.39
CA PHE A 256 -12.17 3.79 13.08
C PHE A 256 -11.89 2.88 14.29
N ILE A 257 -11.04 1.86 14.11
CA ILE A 257 -10.68 0.93 15.19
C ILE A 257 -9.95 1.63 16.34
N PHE A 258 -8.98 2.51 16.04
CA PHE A 258 -8.28 3.25 17.08
C PHE A 258 -9.18 4.25 17.79
N GLY A 259 -10.15 4.86 17.11
CA GLY A 259 -11.16 5.69 17.76
C GLY A 259 -11.98 4.91 18.80
N LEU A 260 -12.40 3.68 18.48
CA LEU A 260 -13.07 2.79 19.45
C LEU A 260 -12.15 2.41 20.61
N ILE A 261 -10.88 2.06 20.33
CA ILE A 261 -9.90 1.71 21.35
C ILE A 261 -9.68 2.87 22.33
N GLU A 262 -9.55 4.09 21.83
CA GLU A 262 -9.38 5.29 22.66
C GLU A 262 -10.61 5.54 23.54
N HIS A 263 -11.82 5.38 22.99
CA HIS A 263 -13.06 5.47 23.77
C HIS A 263 -13.15 4.40 24.86
N PHE A 264 -12.68 3.17 24.60
CA PHE A 264 -12.67 2.11 25.61
C PHE A 264 -11.60 2.29 26.69
N LYS A 265 -10.58 3.10 26.42
CA LYS A 265 -9.49 3.41 27.37
C LYS A 265 -9.75 4.67 28.19
N SER A 266 -10.71 5.52 27.80
CA SER A 266 -11.11 6.72 28.54
C SER A 266 -12.02 6.40 29.71
#